data_AF-A0A1W2H136-F1
#
_entry.id   AF-A0A1W2H136-F1
#
_cell.length_a   1.000
_cell.length_b   1.000
_cell.length_c   1.000
_cell.angle_alpha   90.00
_cell.angle_beta   90.00
_cell.angle_gamma   90.00
#
_symmetry.space_group_name_H-M   'P 1'
#
loop_
_entity.id
_entity.type
_entity.pdbx_description
1 polymer ?
#
loop_
_entity_poly.entity_id
_entity_poly.type
_entity_poly.pdbx_seq_one_letter_code
_entity_poly.pdbx_strand_id
1 'polypeptide(L)'
;MKNKSLADSSLEELNAKKKTLVTIIIVLSILILLYGGYFILKLVTGTWEANNSLGTVGFGTLGVVTSLVSVKLSRVGIEIKNRKTGR
;
A
#
# COMPACT_ATOMS: atom_id res chain seq x y z
N MET A 1 18.93 -29.92 57.22
CA MET A 1 17.94 -30.07 56.11
C MET A 1 17.26 -28.77 55.67
N LYS A 2 17.44 -27.60 56.31
CA LYS A 2 16.73 -26.34 55.96
C LYS A 2 17.22 -25.61 54.69
N ASN A 3 18.51 -25.74 54.30
CA ASN A 3 19.05 -24.97 53.17
C ASN A 3 18.61 -25.44 51.79
N LYS A 4 18.16 -26.70 51.64
CA LYS A 4 17.74 -27.26 50.35
C LYS A 4 16.38 -26.70 49.91
N SER A 5 15.45 -26.59 50.85
CA SER A 5 14.10 -26.03 50.64
C SER A 5 14.11 -24.56 50.20
N LEU A 6 15.05 -23.74 50.69
CA LEU A 6 15.19 -22.34 50.28
C LEU A 6 15.68 -22.23 48.83
N ALA A 7 16.65 -23.05 48.45
CA ALA A 7 17.17 -23.10 47.08
C ALA A 7 16.09 -23.57 46.09
N ASP A 8 15.31 -24.60 46.45
CA ASP A 8 14.23 -25.13 45.60
C ASP A 8 13.12 -24.07 45.38
N SER A 9 12.74 -23.30 46.42
CA SER A 9 11.73 -22.23 46.27
C SER A 9 12.21 -21.08 45.36
N SER A 10 13.50 -20.73 45.44
CA SER A 10 14.08 -19.67 44.60
C SER A 10 14.17 -20.10 43.12
N LEU A 11 14.33 -21.41 42.89
CA LEU A 11 14.42 -22.00 41.56
C LEU A 11 13.04 -22.10 40.89
N GLU A 12 11.99 -22.39 41.66
CA GLU A 12 10.61 -22.29 41.20
C GLU A 12 10.21 -20.85 40.86
N GLU A 13 10.55 -19.88 41.71
CA GLU A 13 10.25 -18.47 41.46
C GLU A 13 10.96 -17.95 40.19
N LEU A 14 12.22 -18.33 39.99
CA LEU A 14 12.98 -17.96 38.80
C LEU A 14 12.39 -18.59 37.52
N ASN A 15 11.96 -19.85 37.59
CA ASN A 15 11.32 -20.53 36.46
C ASN A 15 9.96 -19.91 36.12
N ALA A 16 9.18 -19.50 37.11
CA ALA A 16 7.90 -18.80 36.91
C ALA A 16 8.11 -17.43 36.23
N LYS A 17 9.11 -16.66 36.68
CA LYS A 17 9.48 -15.38 36.05
C LYS A 17 9.97 -15.56 34.62
N LYS A 18 10.81 -16.57 34.36
CA LYS A 18 11.30 -16.90 33.02
C LYS A 18 10.15 -17.28 32.08
N LYS A 19 9.22 -18.12 32.54
CA LYS A 19 8.04 -18.51 31.75
C LYS A 19 7.18 -17.29 31.39
N THR A 20 6.94 -16.41 32.36
CA THR A 20 6.19 -15.16 32.17
C THR A 20 6.88 -14.25 31.15
N LEU A 21 8.20 -14.09 31.25
CA LEU A 21 8.99 -13.28 30.32
C LEU A 21 8.91 -13.83 28.89
N VAL A 22 9.03 -15.16 28.73
CA VAL A 22 8.91 -15.82 27.43
C VAL A 22 7.51 -15.60 26.84
N THR A 23 6.45 -15.72 27.65
CA THR A 23 5.09 -15.44 27.19
C THR A 23 4.94 -13.99 26.73
N ILE A 24 5.47 -13.02 27.46
CA ILE A 24 5.42 -11.60 27.07
C ILE A 24 6.12 -11.37 25.72
N ILE A 25 7.31 -11.95 25.52
CA ILE A 25 8.06 -11.84 24.26
C ILE A 25 7.27 -12.43 23.08
N ILE A 26 6.64 -13.59 23.27
CA ILE A 26 5.82 -14.24 22.25
C ILE A 26 4.62 -13.35 21.89
N VAL A 27 3.90 -12.84 22.89
CA VAL A 27 2.74 -11.96 22.68
C VAL A 27 3.15 -10.67 21.94
N LEU A 28 4.26 -10.05 22.35
CA LEU A 28 4.80 -8.87 21.66
C LEU A 28 5.19 -9.15 20.21
N SER A 29 5.79 -10.31 19.95
CA SER A 29 6.20 -10.73 18.61
C SER A 29 4.99 -10.95 17.70
N ILE A 30 3.92 -11.59 18.21
CA ILE A 30 2.66 -11.76 17.50
C ILE A 30 2.02 -10.40 17.18
N LEU A 31 2.00 -9.48 18.15
CA LEU A 31 1.49 -8.12 17.93
C LEU A 31 2.26 -7.40 16.82
N ILE A 32 3.60 -7.43 16.87
CA ILE A 32 4.44 -6.79 15.85
C ILE A 32 4.16 -7.38 14.46
N LEU A 33 4.02 -8.70 14.33
CA LEU A 33 3.73 -9.35 13.05
C LEU A 33 2.34 -8.95 12.50
N LEU A 34 1.31 -8.91 13.36
CA LEU A 34 -0.04 -8.53 12.97
C LEU A 34 -0.12 -7.05 12.54
N TYR A 35 0.41 -6.15 13.36
CA TYR A 35 0.40 -4.71 13.06
C TYR A 35 1.32 -4.35 11.89
N GLY A 36 2.50 -4.97 11.81
CA GLY A 36 3.44 -4.77 10.71
C GLY A 36 2.87 -5.21 9.37
N GLY A 37 2.26 -6.41 9.32
CA GLY A 37 1.60 -6.91 8.11
C GLY A 37 0.45 -6.02 7.65
N TYR A 38 -0.41 -5.58 8.59
CA TYR A 38 -1.52 -4.66 8.28
C TYR A 38 -1.02 -3.31 7.75
N PHE A 39 0.03 -2.74 8.35
CA PHE A 39 0.59 -1.46 7.93
C PHE A 39 1.19 -1.51 6.52
N ILE A 40 1.95 -2.57 6.22
CA ILE A 40 2.51 -2.79 4.87
C ILE A 40 1.39 -2.95 3.85
N LEU A 41 0.36 -3.75 4.16
CA LEU A 41 -0.78 -3.95 3.27
C LEU A 41 -1.52 -2.63 2.98
N LYS A 42 -1.68 -1.78 3.99
CA LYS A 42 -2.30 -0.45 3.84
C LYS A 42 -1.47 0.51 2.98
N LEU A 43 -0.14 0.47 3.09
CA LEU A 43 0.75 1.25 2.23
C LEU A 43 0.72 0.78 0.77
N VAL A 44 0.75 -0.54 0.55
CA VAL A 44 0.71 -1.12 -0.81
C VAL A 44 -0.64 -0.85 -1.48
N THR A 45 -1.75 -1.00 -0.75
CA THR A 45 -3.09 -0.69 -1.29
C THR A 45 -3.26 0.80 -1.60
N GLY A 46 -2.82 1.68 -0.70
CA GLY A 46 -2.87 3.13 -0.94
C GLY A 46 -2.02 3.59 -2.14
N THR A 47 -0.83 3.00 -2.34
CA THR A 47 0.01 3.29 -3.51
C THR A 47 -0.57 2.74 -4.80
N TRP A 48 -1.20 1.57 -4.75
CA TRP A 48 -1.89 0.97 -5.90
C TRP A 48 -3.09 1.81 -6.36
N GLU A 49 -3.93 2.26 -5.42
CA GLU A 49 -5.07 3.14 -5.70
C GLU A 49 -4.63 4.49 -6.28
N ALA A 50 -3.57 5.08 -5.72
CA ALA A 50 -3.00 6.33 -6.23
C ALA A 50 -2.47 6.18 -7.68
N ASN A 51 -1.75 5.08 -7.98
CA ASN A 51 -1.24 4.81 -9.32
C ASN A 51 -2.36 4.57 -10.34
N ASN A 52 -3.41 3.83 -9.98
CA ASN A 52 -4.56 3.61 -10.86
C ASN A 52 -5.35 4.90 -11.12
N SER A 53 -5.49 5.77 -10.11
CA SER A 53 -6.12 7.08 -10.27
C SER A 53 -5.32 7.98 -11.23
N LEU A 54 -3.99 8.03 -11.08
CA LEU A 54 -3.12 8.81 -11.96
C LEU A 54 -3.10 8.26 -13.39
N GLY A 55 -3.11 6.94 -13.56
CA GLY A 55 -3.24 6.30 -14.87
C GLY A 55 -4.56 6.65 -15.56
N THR A 56 -5.68 6.56 -14.83
CA THR A 56 -7.02 6.87 -15.36
C THR A 56 -7.14 8.33 -15.82
N VAL A 57 -6.60 9.27 -15.05
CA VAL A 57 -6.59 10.70 -15.42
C VAL A 57 -5.65 10.96 -16.62
N GLY A 58 -4.50 10.28 -16.67
CA GLY A 58 -3.55 10.39 -17.79
C GLY A 58 -4.10 9.87 -19.12
N PHE A 59 -4.77 8.71 -19.13
CA PHE A 59 -5.37 8.17 -20.34
C PHE A 59 -6.60 8.97 -20.79
N GLY A 60 -7.44 9.42 -19.85
CA GLY A 60 -8.61 10.25 -20.16
C GLY A 60 -8.22 11.58 -20.81
N THR A 61 -7.19 12.25 -20.30
CA THR A 61 -6.71 13.53 -20.85
C THR A 61 -6.07 13.37 -22.23
N LEU A 62 -5.28 12.33 -22.46
CA LEU A 62 -4.70 12.03 -23.79
C LEU A 62 -5.77 11.71 -24.83
N GLY A 63 -6.81 10.96 -24.46
CA GLY A 63 -7.96 10.66 -25.33
C GLY A 63 -8.75 11.90 -25.75
N VAL A 64 -8.97 12.83 -24.81
CA VAL A 64 -9.66 14.10 -25.11
C VAL A 64 -8.81 15.00 -26.01
N VAL A 65 -7.51 15.11 -25.75
CA VAL A 65 -6.60 15.94 -26.58
C VAL A 65 -6.51 15.40 -28.01
N THR A 66 -6.34 14.09 -28.18
CA THR A 66 -6.29 13.47 -29.52
C THR A 66 -7.59 13.68 -30.29
N SER A 67 -8.75 13.55 -29.63
CA SER A 67 -10.05 13.84 -30.26
C SER A 67 -10.18 15.30 -30.71
N LEU A 68 -9.77 16.25 -29.87
CA LEU A 68 -9.78 17.68 -30.22
C LEU A 68 -8.87 18.00 -31.40
N VAL A 69 -7.69 17.39 -31.47
CA VAL A 69 -6.76 17.55 -32.60
C VAL A 69 -7.36 16.96 -33.86
N SER A 70 -7.97 15.78 -33.81
CA SER A 70 -8.66 15.18 -34.97
C SER A 70 -9.80 16.06 -35.48
N VAL A 71 -10.65 16.60 -34.60
CA VAL A 71 -11.74 17.51 -34.98
C VAL A 71 -11.19 18.79 -35.63
N LYS A 72 -10.13 19.37 -35.07
CA LYS A 72 -9.51 20.58 -35.60
C LYS A 72 -8.88 20.33 -36.97
N LEU A 73 -8.18 19.21 -37.15
CA LEU A 73 -7.60 18.81 -38.44
C LEU A 73 -8.67 18.50 -39.48
N SER A 74 -9.78 17.86 -39.12
CA SER A 74 -10.90 17.62 -40.03
C SER A 74 -11.52 18.94 -40.52
N ARG A 75 -11.72 19.92 -39.62
CA ARG A 75 -12.22 21.25 -40.01
C ARG A 75 -11.26 21.97 -40.94
N VAL A 76 -9.96 21.95 -40.63
CA VAL A 76 -8.93 22.54 -41.49
C VAL A 76 -8.90 21.86 -42.86
N GLY A 77 -9.02 20.53 -42.92
CA GLY A 77 -9.09 19.78 -44.17
C GLY A 77 -10.31 20.15 -45.02
N ILE A 78 -11.47 20.34 -44.40
CA ILE A 78 -12.69 20.82 -45.07
C ILE A 78 -12.50 22.24 -45.61
N GLU A 79 -11.91 23.13 -44.83
CA GLU A 79 -11.67 24.52 -45.24
C GLU A 79 -10.68 24.61 -46.42
N ILE A 80 -9.59 23.84 -46.37
CA ILE A 80 -8.62 23.76 -47.47
C ILE A 80 -9.28 23.18 -48.72
N LYS A 81 -10.13 22.15 -48.56
CA LYS A 81 -10.89 21.57 -49.68
C LYS A 81 -11.83 22.59 -50.31
N ASN A 82 -12.57 23.35 -49.50
CA ASN A 82 -13.50 24.38 -49.98
C ASN A 82 -12.75 25.49 -50.73
N ARG A 83 -11.62 25.97 -50.20
CA ARG A 83 -10.77 26.97 -50.88
C ARG A 83 -10.23 26.47 -52.23
N LYS A 84 -9.94 25.18 -52.39
CA LYS A 84 -9.48 24.60 -53.67
C LYS A 84 -10.60 24.40 -54.69
N THR A 85 -11.84 24.23 -54.26
CA THR A 85 -12.99 23.98 -55.15
C THR A 85 -13.78 25.24 -55.53
N GLY A 86 -13.37 26.43 -55.08
CA GLY A 86 -13.99 27.70 -55.48
C GLY A 86 -15.44 27.88 -55.02
N ARG A 87 -15.82 27.26 -53.89
CA ARG A 87 -17.10 27.50 -53.20
C ARG A 87 -16.92 28.42 -52.02
#